data_AF-A0A7D5HYH9-F1
#
_entry.id   AF-A0A7D5HYH9-F1
#
_cell.length_a   1.000
_cell.length_b   1.000
_cell.length_c   1.000
_cell.angle_alpha   90.00
_cell.angle_beta   90.00
_cell.angle_gamma   90.00
#
_symmetry.space_group_name_H-M   'P 1'
#
loop_
_entity.id
_entity.type
_entity.pdbx_description
1 polymer ?
#
loop_
_entity_poly.entity_id
_entity_poly.type
_entity_poly.pdbx_seq_one_letter_code
_entity_poly.pdbx_strand_id
1 'polypeptide(L)'
;MSERVLVGVRVPESIKTAYEDALLEEYVQTRPYAGTELETELRVALGIGEDAAMFDTLRGLRANWEEEKNNSAPSFSGGEKTVNYRIDPTVRAELKRASQDGDDTMGEIVARVMYHYAVGDGYQDRMRALVADVAEDGVDTDEDDEGDDLDATERRAGEIAGYIEENAKQVREGVIFDVADFNEAVREGCSSLSPSDYARETYLKPVLDRLGCKPTASGNFVPSDAGAIADLRGLPYECMSDEDVVDAIKAAALEDRDSRRRQQRFTATDAKNALGGRPRKDTVRRHMEQIGRTEGFTYHEGGRSIDEAYLTVSGDVLHADWAHDRALKMAGLLDQGADAGNDVDDDFGAGVRTPMDAAEEER
;
A
#
# COMPACT_ATOMS: atom_id res chain seq x y z
N MET A 1 23.90 -20.41 13.30
CA MET A 1 23.67 -19.84 14.63
C MET A 1 24.57 -18.63 14.76
N SER A 2 23.99 -17.43 14.65
CA SER A 2 24.73 -16.18 14.81
C SER A 2 25.16 -16.01 16.27
N GLU A 3 26.34 -15.46 16.50
CA GLU A 3 26.85 -15.18 17.84
C GLU A 3 25.96 -14.12 18.53
N ARG A 4 25.35 -14.45 19.68
CA ARG A 4 24.48 -13.52 20.41
C ARG A 4 25.30 -12.41 21.05
N VAL A 5 24.79 -11.18 20.99
CA VAL A 5 25.48 -9.97 21.44
C VAL A 5 24.83 -9.39 22.69
N LEU A 6 25.60 -8.67 23.51
CA LEU A 6 25.07 -8.00 24.70
C LEU A 6 24.28 -6.74 24.32
N VAL A 7 23.12 -6.53 24.95
CA VAL A 7 22.34 -5.29 24.81
C VAL A 7 23.19 -4.09 25.28
N GLY A 8 23.66 -4.13 26.53
CA GLY A 8 24.66 -3.19 27.06
C GLY A 8 24.14 -1.77 27.30
N VAL A 9 22.87 -1.63 27.69
CA VAL A 9 22.23 -0.33 27.95
C VAL A 9 21.99 -0.11 29.44
N ARG A 10 21.80 1.15 29.84
CA ARG A 10 21.40 1.51 31.20
C ARG A 10 19.90 1.74 31.24
N VAL A 11 19.24 1.20 32.26
CA VAL A 11 17.82 1.39 32.53
C VAL A 11 17.62 1.70 34.02
N PRO A 12 16.51 2.34 34.41
CA PRO A 12 16.15 2.52 35.81
C PRO A 12 16.16 1.19 36.59
N GLU A 13 16.75 1.20 37.77
CA GLU A 13 16.88 0.02 38.64
C GLU A 13 15.54 -0.59 39.02
N SER A 14 14.53 0.25 39.26
CA SER A 14 13.16 -0.18 39.57
C SER A 14 12.56 -1.02 38.45
N ILE A 15 12.72 -0.58 37.20
CA ILE A 15 12.20 -1.30 36.02
C ILE A 15 12.93 -2.62 35.84
N LYS A 16 14.26 -2.62 35.96
CA LYS A 16 15.03 -3.86 35.85
C LYS A 16 14.61 -4.89 36.89
N THR A 17 14.43 -4.44 38.13
CA THR A 17 14.05 -5.32 39.23
C THR A 17 12.64 -5.86 39.02
N ALA A 18 11.67 -5.00 38.66
CA ALA A 18 10.29 -5.42 38.37
C ALA A 18 10.22 -6.43 37.22
N TYR A 19 11.02 -6.23 36.17
CA TYR A 19 11.11 -7.17 35.05
C TYR A 19 11.72 -8.52 35.46
N GLU A 20 12.82 -8.51 36.24
CA GLU A 20 13.44 -9.74 36.74
C GLU A 20 12.51 -10.49 37.71
N ASP A 21 11.72 -9.77 38.51
CA ASP A 21 10.73 -10.32 39.44
C ASP A 21 9.55 -10.96 38.69
N ALA A 22 9.02 -10.29 37.66
CA ALA A 22 7.96 -10.86 36.80
C ALA A 22 8.41 -12.16 36.12
N LEU A 23 9.66 -12.21 35.63
CA LEU A 23 10.24 -13.44 35.08
C LEU A 23 10.41 -14.54 36.11
N LEU A 24 10.73 -14.19 37.36
CA LEU A 24 10.84 -15.17 38.45
C LEU A 24 9.47 -15.72 38.83
N GLU A 25 8.42 -14.91 38.75
CA GLU A 25 7.04 -15.34 38.97
C GLU A 25 6.56 -16.31 37.88
N GLU A 26 6.85 -16.02 36.61
CA GLU A 26 6.41 -16.84 35.48
C GLU A 26 7.25 -18.11 35.26
N TYR A 27 8.59 -17.99 35.30
CA TYR A 27 9.51 -19.06 34.92
C TYR A 27 10.32 -19.65 36.07
N VAL A 28 10.15 -19.15 37.31
CA VAL A 28 10.90 -19.58 38.53
C VAL A 28 12.41 -19.29 38.46
N GLN A 29 12.93 -18.79 37.33
CA GLN A 29 14.33 -18.42 37.15
C GLN A 29 14.50 -17.28 36.12
N THR A 30 15.43 -16.37 36.38
CA THR A 30 15.70 -15.23 35.48
C THR A 30 16.55 -15.61 34.26
N ARG A 31 17.43 -16.61 34.36
CA ARG A 31 18.25 -17.09 33.23
C ARG A 31 17.79 -18.48 32.82
N PRO A 32 17.64 -18.77 31.50
CA PRO A 32 18.02 -17.95 30.34
C PRO A 32 16.94 -16.96 29.85
N TYR A 33 15.78 -16.91 30.50
CA TYR A 33 14.58 -16.26 29.98
C TYR A 33 14.68 -14.75 29.83
N ALA A 34 15.40 -14.04 30.72
CA ALA A 34 15.52 -12.58 30.66
C ALA A 34 16.10 -12.02 29.35
N GLY A 35 16.95 -12.80 28.65
CA GLY A 35 17.42 -12.39 27.32
C GLY A 35 16.50 -12.80 26.19
N THR A 36 15.76 -13.90 26.38
CA THR A 36 14.87 -14.45 25.35
C THR A 36 13.58 -13.65 25.30
N GLU A 37 12.92 -13.42 26.44
CA GLU A 37 11.69 -12.64 26.51
C GLU A 37 11.93 -11.18 26.12
N LEU A 38 13.04 -10.58 26.58
CA LEU A 38 13.39 -9.22 26.14
C LEU A 38 13.59 -9.15 24.62
N GLU A 39 14.21 -10.17 24.02
CA GLU A 39 14.39 -10.21 22.57
C GLU A 39 13.07 -10.33 21.82
N THR A 40 12.14 -11.17 22.31
CA THR A 40 10.81 -11.33 21.72
C THR A 40 10.01 -10.03 21.80
N GLU A 41 9.96 -9.40 22.97
CA GLU A 41 9.30 -8.11 23.14
C GLU A 41 9.91 -7.01 22.29
N LEU A 42 11.25 -6.94 22.21
CA LEU A 42 11.94 -5.96 21.36
C LEU A 42 11.66 -6.21 19.88
N ARG A 43 11.54 -7.47 19.44
CA ARG A 43 11.18 -7.78 18.05
C ARG A 43 9.82 -7.21 17.70
N VAL A 44 8.82 -7.43 18.56
CA VAL A 44 7.47 -6.87 18.35
C VAL A 44 7.51 -5.34 18.38
N ALA A 45 8.16 -4.74 19.38
CA ALA A 45 8.24 -3.28 19.50
C ALA A 45 8.99 -2.59 18.34
N LEU A 46 9.91 -3.31 17.66
CA LEU A 46 10.69 -2.80 16.54
C LEU A 46 10.13 -3.22 15.16
N GLY A 47 8.98 -3.89 15.10
CA GLY A 47 8.39 -4.32 13.81
C GLY A 47 9.12 -5.49 13.14
N ILE A 48 9.83 -6.33 13.89
CA ILE A 48 10.70 -7.38 13.35
C ILE A 48 10.07 -8.76 13.50
N GLY A 49 9.77 -9.39 12.36
CA GLY A 49 9.35 -10.80 12.30
C GLY A 49 7.84 -11.00 12.26
N GLU A 50 7.42 -12.27 12.25
CA GLU A 50 6.02 -12.67 12.05
C GLU A 50 5.11 -12.20 13.18
N ASP A 51 5.57 -12.27 14.43
CA ASP A 51 4.81 -11.82 15.60
C ASP A 51 4.53 -10.31 15.57
N ALA A 52 5.47 -9.52 15.05
CA ALA A 52 5.28 -8.09 14.88
C ALA A 52 4.23 -7.80 13.78
N ALA A 53 4.33 -8.48 12.64
CA ALA A 53 3.36 -8.35 11.55
C ALA A 53 1.94 -8.76 11.99
N MET A 54 1.81 -9.82 12.80
CA MET A 54 0.53 -10.25 13.35
C MET A 54 -0.02 -9.25 14.36
N PHE A 55 0.82 -8.71 15.25
CA PHE A 55 0.44 -7.68 16.20
C PHE A 55 -0.03 -6.41 15.48
N ASP A 56 0.67 -6.00 14.42
CA ASP A 56 0.29 -4.86 13.58
C ASP A 56 -1.00 -5.12 12.81
N THR A 57 -1.24 -6.36 12.36
CA THR A 57 -2.51 -6.74 11.70
C THR A 57 -3.69 -6.64 12.66
N LEU A 58 -3.55 -7.19 13.87
CA LEU A 58 -4.57 -7.13 14.92
C LEU A 58 -4.79 -5.69 15.41
N ARG A 59 -3.72 -4.91 15.53
CA ARG A 59 -3.82 -3.48 15.84
C ARG A 59 -4.46 -2.71 14.70
N GLY A 60 -4.21 -3.07 13.44
CA GLY A 60 -4.90 -2.51 12.28
C GLY A 60 -6.40 -2.80 12.30
N LEU A 61 -6.79 -4.03 12.64
CA LEU A 61 -8.19 -4.43 12.83
C LEU A 61 -8.84 -3.67 13.99
N ARG A 62 -8.19 -3.57 15.16
CA ARG A 62 -8.71 -2.81 16.32
C ARG A 62 -8.70 -1.30 16.11
N ALA A 63 -7.70 -0.78 15.41
CA ALA A 63 -7.62 0.65 15.10
C ALA A 63 -8.83 1.06 14.26
N ASN A 64 -9.45 0.17 13.49
CA ASN A 64 -10.71 0.52 12.81
C ASN A 64 -11.80 0.94 13.80
N TRP A 65 -11.76 0.52 15.07
CA TRP A 65 -12.90 0.59 16.00
C TRP A 65 -12.71 1.51 17.22
N GLU A 66 -11.52 1.99 17.60
CA GLU A 66 -11.37 3.06 18.61
C GLU A 66 -10.16 4.01 18.42
N GLU A 67 -10.33 5.28 18.81
CA GLU A 67 -9.26 6.28 18.99
C GLU A 67 -8.29 5.86 20.10
N GLU A 68 -7.01 5.66 19.78
CA GLU A 68 -6.01 5.26 20.78
C GLU A 68 -5.75 6.35 21.83
N LYS A 69 -5.98 6.00 23.09
CA LYS A 69 -5.46 6.73 24.25
C LYS A 69 -3.93 6.73 24.21
N ASN A 70 -3.36 7.91 23.96
CA ASN A 70 -1.94 8.21 24.12
C ASN A 70 -1.44 7.82 25.53
N ASN A 71 -0.83 6.65 25.65
CA ASN A 71 -0.08 6.27 26.83
C ASN A 71 1.24 7.04 26.84
N SER A 72 1.24 8.14 27.58
CA SER A 72 2.43 8.95 27.83
C SER A 72 3.52 8.08 28.49
N ALA A 73 4.76 8.16 27.99
CA ALA A 73 5.90 7.50 28.61
C ALA A 73 6.02 7.96 30.08
N PRO A 74 6.12 7.05 31.06
CA PRO A 74 6.28 7.46 32.45
C PRO A 74 7.62 8.17 32.64
N SER A 75 7.65 9.26 33.41
CA SER A 75 8.93 9.86 33.81
C SER A 75 9.55 9.03 34.93
N PHE A 76 10.76 8.51 34.70
CA PHE A 76 11.43 7.62 35.64
C PHE A 76 12.50 8.37 36.43
N SER A 77 12.39 8.34 37.77
CA SER A 77 13.43 8.84 38.68
C SER A 77 13.95 7.71 39.57
N GLY A 78 15.27 7.49 39.57
CA GLY A 78 15.93 6.41 40.32
C GLY A 78 17.35 6.12 39.82
N GLY A 79 18.10 5.28 40.54
CA GLY A 79 19.43 4.84 40.12
C GLY A 79 19.39 4.02 38.83
N GLU A 80 20.46 4.05 38.04
CA GLU A 80 20.58 3.29 36.78
C GLU A 80 21.30 1.95 36.99
N LYS A 81 20.76 0.86 36.42
CA LYS A 81 21.43 -0.44 36.31
C LYS A 81 21.67 -0.82 34.86
N THR A 82 22.79 -1.48 34.60
CA THR A 82 23.12 -1.99 33.25
C THR A 82 22.38 -3.31 32.96
N VAL A 83 21.78 -3.39 31.78
CA VAL A 83 21.14 -4.58 31.20
C VAL A 83 22.13 -5.24 30.24
N ASN A 84 22.63 -6.40 30.64
CA ASN A 84 23.64 -7.17 29.90
C ASN A 84 23.08 -8.53 29.43
N TYR A 85 21.83 -8.55 28.98
CA TYR A 85 21.26 -9.75 28.39
C TYR A 85 21.79 -9.97 26.97
N ARG A 86 21.79 -11.22 26.52
CA ARG A 86 22.26 -11.61 25.19
C ARG A 86 21.08 -11.70 24.24
N ILE A 87 21.13 -10.93 23.15
CA ILE A 87 20.12 -10.90 22.11
C ILE A 87 20.72 -11.15 20.73
N ASP A 88 19.88 -11.39 19.73
CA ASP A 88 20.26 -11.49 18.33
C ASP A 88 20.88 -10.17 17.82
N PRO A 89 21.97 -10.22 17.04
CA PRO A 89 22.63 -9.03 16.52
C PRO A 89 21.75 -8.15 15.63
N THR A 90 20.77 -8.74 14.93
CA THR A 90 19.81 -7.99 14.09
C THR A 90 18.93 -7.10 14.96
N VAL A 91 18.40 -7.65 16.06
CA VAL A 91 17.56 -6.90 17.01
C VAL A 91 18.34 -5.75 17.64
N ARG A 92 19.62 -5.97 17.97
CA ARG A 92 20.48 -4.90 18.49
C ARG A 92 20.76 -3.80 17.45
N ALA A 93 20.93 -4.17 16.18
CA ALA A 93 21.16 -3.21 15.10
C ALA A 93 19.93 -2.34 14.87
N GLU A 94 18.74 -2.94 14.83
CA GLU A 94 17.47 -2.21 14.68
C GLU A 94 17.15 -1.35 15.91
N LEU A 95 17.41 -1.84 17.13
CA LEU A 95 17.29 -1.03 18.34
C LEU A 95 18.18 0.22 18.27
N LYS A 96 19.41 0.07 17.76
CA LYS A 96 20.32 1.20 17.56
C LYS A 96 19.78 2.16 16.51
N ARG A 97 19.24 1.63 15.40
CA ARG A 97 18.64 2.44 14.33
C ARG A 97 17.42 3.23 14.84
N ALA A 98 16.50 2.58 15.54
CA ALA A 98 15.34 3.22 16.16
C ALA A 98 15.74 4.38 17.09
N SER A 99 16.83 4.22 17.85
CA SER A 99 17.34 5.30 18.71
C SER A 99 18.06 6.44 17.98
N GLN A 100 18.41 6.24 16.71
CA GLN A 100 19.02 7.28 15.86
C GLN A 100 17.96 8.05 15.08
N ASP A 101 16.85 7.39 14.77
CA ASP A 101 15.75 7.94 13.98
C ASP A 101 14.67 8.62 14.85
N GLY A 102 14.63 8.36 16.16
CA GLY A 102 13.66 8.94 17.11
C GLY A 102 14.27 9.74 18.26
N ASP A 103 13.41 10.32 19.10
CA ASP A 103 13.81 11.08 20.30
C ASP A 103 14.25 10.20 21.48
N ASP A 104 13.96 8.90 21.41
CA ASP A 104 14.23 7.94 22.48
C ASP A 104 15.62 7.29 22.37
N THR A 105 16.36 7.24 23.47
CA THR A 105 17.60 6.48 23.56
C THR A 105 17.34 4.97 23.58
N MET A 106 18.34 4.15 23.20
CA MET A 106 18.24 2.69 23.32
C MET A 106 17.88 2.24 24.75
N GLY A 107 18.32 2.99 25.77
CA GLY A 107 18.00 2.70 27.17
C GLY A 107 16.52 2.94 27.49
N GLU A 108 15.93 4.01 26.95
CA GLU A 108 14.51 4.35 27.13
C GLU A 108 13.60 3.36 26.39
N ILE A 109 13.97 2.95 25.17
CA ILE A 109 13.24 1.92 24.42
C ILE A 109 13.24 0.60 25.21
N VAL A 110 14.40 0.14 25.68
CA VAL A 110 14.52 -1.10 26.47
C VAL A 110 13.79 -0.97 27.80
N ALA A 111 13.88 0.18 28.48
CA ALA A 111 13.20 0.41 29.75
C ALA A 111 11.67 0.35 29.59
N ARG A 112 11.11 0.97 28.54
CA ARG A 112 9.68 0.92 28.24
C ARG A 112 9.22 -0.51 27.99
N VAL A 113 9.94 -1.26 27.16
CA VAL A 113 9.63 -2.67 26.89
C VAL A 113 9.67 -3.52 28.17
N MET A 114 10.72 -3.38 28.99
CA MET A 114 10.83 -4.10 30.26
C MET A 114 9.71 -3.73 31.24
N TYR A 115 9.29 -2.46 31.25
CA TYR A 115 8.20 -2.00 32.09
C TYR A 115 6.86 -2.62 31.70
N HIS A 116 6.51 -2.59 30.40
CA HIS A 116 5.26 -3.18 29.90
C HIS A 116 5.17 -4.67 30.25
N TYR A 117 6.25 -5.42 30.04
CA TYR A 117 6.31 -6.81 30.46
C TYR A 117 6.09 -6.97 31.98
N ALA A 118 6.75 -6.14 32.80
CA ALA A 118 6.67 -6.24 34.25
C ALA A 118 5.28 -5.93 34.84
N VAL A 119 4.47 -5.11 34.16
CA VAL A 119 3.12 -4.75 34.62
C VAL A 119 2.02 -5.68 34.10
N GLY A 120 2.39 -6.81 33.46
CA GLY A 120 1.43 -7.74 32.86
C GLY A 120 0.80 -7.21 31.57
N ASP A 121 1.48 -6.28 30.91
CA ASP A 121 1.11 -5.69 29.62
C ASP A 121 2.15 -6.11 28.56
N GLY A 122 2.66 -7.34 28.63
CA GLY A 122 3.60 -7.89 27.65
C GLY A 122 2.96 -8.12 26.28
N TYR A 123 3.74 -8.42 25.25
CA TYR A 123 3.23 -8.59 23.89
C TYR A 123 2.15 -9.69 23.81
N GLN A 124 2.30 -10.80 24.54
CA GLN A 124 1.33 -11.88 24.53
C GLN A 124 0.00 -11.46 25.16
N ASP A 125 0.05 -10.68 26.24
CA ASP A 125 -1.15 -10.20 26.92
C ASP A 125 -1.82 -9.10 26.11
N ARG A 126 -1.05 -8.17 25.53
CA ARG A 126 -1.56 -7.18 24.56
C ARG A 126 -2.20 -7.84 23.36
N MET A 127 -1.57 -8.90 22.82
CA MET A 127 -2.08 -9.64 21.68
C MET A 127 -3.33 -10.45 22.03
N ARG A 128 -3.38 -11.05 23.22
CA ARG A 128 -4.58 -11.75 23.72
C ARG A 128 -5.72 -10.76 23.95
N ALA A 129 -5.44 -9.59 24.51
CA ALA A 129 -6.42 -8.51 24.68
C ALA A 129 -6.93 -8.03 23.31
N LEU A 130 -6.03 -7.79 22.35
CA LEU A 130 -6.39 -7.45 20.97
C LEU A 130 -7.29 -8.50 20.32
N VAL A 131 -6.97 -9.79 20.46
CA VAL A 131 -7.80 -10.88 19.93
C VAL A 131 -9.13 -10.99 20.66
N ALA A 132 -9.16 -10.79 21.98
CA ALA A 132 -10.39 -10.82 22.75
C ALA A 132 -11.31 -9.65 22.39
N ASP A 133 -10.77 -8.43 22.28
CA ASP A 133 -11.50 -7.24 21.84
C ASP A 133 -12.09 -7.45 20.43
N VAL A 134 -11.27 -7.87 19.46
CA VAL A 134 -11.74 -8.17 18.08
C VAL A 134 -12.77 -9.30 18.06
N ALA A 135 -12.65 -10.28 18.95
CA ALA A 135 -13.58 -11.39 19.02
C ALA A 135 -14.88 -11.03 19.76
N GLU A 136 -14.90 -10.08 20.69
CA GLU A 136 -16.07 -9.63 21.45
C GLU A 136 -16.91 -8.66 20.62
N ASP A 137 -16.27 -7.71 19.94
CA ASP A 137 -16.96 -6.76 19.05
C ASP A 137 -17.43 -7.42 17.73
N GLY A 138 -16.93 -8.61 17.39
CA GLY A 138 -17.40 -9.40 16.24
C GLY A 138 -18.66 -10.26 16.48
N VAL A 139 -19.20 -10.32 17.72
CA VAL A 139 -20.35 -11.19 18.06
C VAL A 139 -21.69 -10.45 18.10
N ASP A 140 -21.72 -9.12 18.03
CA ASP A 140 -22.96 -8.37 17.80
C ASP A 140 -23.29 -8.32 16.29
N THR A 141 -23.19 -9.47 15.62
CA THR A 141 -23.78 -9.69 14.30
C THR A 141 -25.28 -10.00 14.47
N ASP A 142 -26.03 -8.97 14.85
CA ASP A 142 -27.44 -8.89 14.43
C ASP A 142 -27.44 -8.63 12.92
N GLU A 143 -28.21 -9.45 12.20
CA GLU A 143 -28.19 -9.69 10.75
C GLU A 143 -28.57 -8.50 9.83
N ASP A 144 -28.27 -7.24 10.17
CA ASP A 144 -28.76 -6.07 9.42
C ASP A 144 -27.74 -4.91 9.20
N ASP A 145 -26.42 -5.13 9.31
CA ASP A 145 -25.44 -4.04 9.07
C ASP A 145 -24.25 -4.42 8.16
N GLU A 146 -24.49 -4.43 6.84
CA GLU A 146 -23.43 -4.38 5.81
C GLU A 146 -22.88 -2.92 5.61
N GLY A 147 -23.09 -2.01 6.58
CA GLY A 147 -22.85 -0.57 6.42
C GLY A 147 -21.60 0.03 7.09
N ASP A 148 -20.99 -0.61 8.09
CA ASP A 148 -20.13 0.13 9.04
C ASP A 148 -18.62 0.14 8.70
N ASP A 149 -18.08 -0.91 8.07
CA ASP A 149 -16.65 -0.95 7.68
C ASP A 149 -16.29 0.07 6.57
N LEU A 150 -17.28 0.46 5.77
CA LEU A 150 -17.12 1.48 4.74
C LEU A 150 -16.97 2.88 5.35
N ASP A 151 -17.68 3.19 6.44
CA ASP A 151 -17.65 4.53 7.06
C ASP A 151 -16.29 4.85 7.71
N ALA A 152 -15.66 3.86 8.38
CA ALA A 152 -14.35 4.06 8.99
C ALA A 152 -13.22 4.28 7.95
N THR A 153 -13.25 3.52 6.85
CA THR A 153 -12.30 3.66 5.75
C THR A 153 -12.49 5.00 5.03
N GLU A 154 -13.73 5.40 4.80
CA GLU A 154 -14.07 6.68 4.18
C GLU A 154 -13.71 7.88 5.06
N ARG A 155 -13.91 7.79 6.38
CA ARG A 155 -13.54 8.84 7.34
C ARG A 155 -12.04 9.08 7.35
N ARG A 156 -11.24 8.01 7.41
CA ARG A 156 -9.76 8.10 7.37
C ARG A 156 -9.23 8.55 6.04
N ALA A 157 -9.79 8.05 4.94
CA ALA A 157 -9.51 8.60 3.62
C ALA A 157 -9.85 10.10 3.58
N GLY A 158 -10.89 10.54 4.27
CA GLY A 158 -11.23 11.95 4.46
C GLY A 158 -10.19 12.75 5.25
N GLU A 159 -9.67 12.21 6.35
CA GLU A 159 -8.60 12.83 7.15
C GLU A 159 -7.29 12.97 6.35
N ILE A 160 -6.88 11.88 5.69
CA ILE A 160 -5.69 11.86 4.81
C ILE A 160 -5.87 12.86 3.66
N ALA A 161 -7.04 12.84 2.99
CA ALA A 161 -7.34 13.75 1.90
C ALA A 161 -7.34 15.22 2.38
N GLY A 162 -7.95 15.51 3.53
CA GLY A 162 -7.96 16.86 4.11
C GLY A 162 -6.56 17.37 4.43
N TYR A 163 -5.71 16.51 5.01
CA TYR A 163 -4.31 16.85 5.25
C TYR A 163 -3.57 17.17 3.95
N ILE A 164 -3.79 16.38 2.90
CA ILE A 164 -3.21 16.61 1.57
C ILE A 164 -3.73 17.92 0.96
N GLU A 165 -5.02 18.23 1.06
CA GLU A 165 -5.59 19.51 0.57
C GLU A 165 -4.99 20.73 1.26
N GLU A 166 -4.69 20.62 2.55
CA GLU A 166 -4.13 21.70 3.35
C GLU A 166 -2.62 21.90 3.13
N ASN A 167 -1.86 20.83 2.89
CA ASN A 167 -0.40 20.86 2.91
C ASN A 167 0.28 20.65 1.54
N ALA A 168 -0.38 19.98 0.59
CA ALA A 168 0.20 19.73 -0.72
C ALA A 168 0.07 20.94 -1.66
N LYS A 169 0.69 20.83 -2.83
CA LYS A 169 0.74 21.93 -3.81
C LYS A 169 -0.63 22.12 -4.45
N GLN A 170 -1.30 23.21 -4.07
CA GLN A 170 -2.54 23.61 -4.71
C GLN A 170 -2.30 24.16 -6.13
N VAL A 171 -3.11 23.70 -7.07
CA VAL A 171 -3.25 24.22 -8.43
C VAL A 171 -4.69 24.75 -8.61
N ARG A 172 -4.91 25.54 -9.67
CA ARG A 172 -6.21 26.19 -9.92
C ARG A 172 -7.40 25.23 -9.97
N GLU A 173 -7.15 23.95 -10.27
CA GLU A 173 -8.16 22.92 -10.50
C GLU A 173 -8.01 21.72 -9.54
N GLY A 174 -7.29 21.87 -8.42
CA GLY A 174 -7.19 20.84 -7.38
C GLY A 174 -5.82 20.76 -6.72
N VAL A 175 -5.41 19.56 -6.33
CA VAL A 175 -4.16 19.31 -5.59
C VAL A 175 -3.24 18.41 -6.40
N ILE A 176 -1.93 18.68 -6.35
CA ILE A 176 -0.92 17.77 -6.87
C ILE A 176 -0.09 17.26 -5.70
N PHE A 177 0.01 15.94 -5.58
CA PHE A 177 0.77 15.27 -4.55
C PHE A 177 1.40 13.98 -5.08
N ASP A 178 2.38 13.42 -4.37
CA ASP A 178 3.00 12.15 -4.70
C ASP A 178 2.83 11.10 -3.58
N VAL A 179 3.42 9.92 -3.75
CA VAL A 179 3.36 8.85 -2.74
C VAL A 179 4.07 9.25 -1.43
N ALA A 180 5.08 10.12 -1.48
CA ALA A 180 5.74 10.62 -0.28
C ALA A 180 4.82 11.57 0.50
N ASP A 181 4.13 12.48 -0.20
CA ASP A 181 3.11 13.36 0.39
C ASP A 181 1.98 12.54 1.02
N PHE A 182 1.54 11.44 0.38
CA PHE A 182 0.56 10.52 0.96
C PHE A 182 1.08 9.86 2.24
N ASN A 183 2.33 9.36 2.24
CA ASN A 183 2.90 8.74 3.45
C ASN A 183 3.08 9.75 4.59
N GLU A 184 3.37 11.01 4.28
CA GLU A 184 3.42 12.10 5.25
C GLU A 184 2.03 12.39 5.80
N ALA A 185 1.01 12.48 4.95
CA ALA A 185 -0.38 12.62 5.38
C ALA A 185 -0.87 11.46 6.24
N VAL A 186 -0.45 10.22 5.95
CA VAL A 186 -0.74 9.07 6.81
C VAL A 186 -0.06 9.23 8.17
N ARG A 187 1.20 9.65 8.21
CA ARG A 187 1.97 9.78 9.47
C ARG A 187 1.46 10.94 10.35
N GLU A 188 1.20 12.09 9.74
CA GLU A 188 0.92 13.34 10.44
C GLU A 188 -0.60 13.61 10.54
N GLY A 189 -1.37 13.22 9.53
CA GLY A 189 -2.82 13.40 9.47
C GLY A 189 -3.60 12.31 10.20
N CYS A 190 -3.06 11.09 10.29
CA CYS A 190 -3.68 9.99 11.02
C CYS A 190 -2.67 9.40 12.03
N SER A 191 -2.67 9.91 13.26
CA SER A 191 -1.78 9.44 14.35
C SER A 191 -1.86 7.95 14.67
N SER A 192 -2.93 7.28 14.23
CA SER A 192 -3.18 5.84 14.40
C SER A 192 -2.64 4.96 13.26
N LEU A 193 -2.17 5.54 12.15
CA LEU A 193 -1.70 4.80 10.99
C LEU A 193 -0.21 5.03 10.76
N SER A 194 0.51 3.94 10.50
CA SER A 194 1.89 4.02 10.04
C SER A 194 1.92 4.01 8.50
N PRO A 195 2.80 4.80 7.86
CA PRO A 195 2.99 4.74 6.42
C PRO A 195 3.56 3.37 6.04
N SER A 196 2.70 2.50 5.54
CA SER A 196 3.00 1.11 5.18
C SER A 196 2.39 0.76 3.82
N ASP A 197 2.83 -0.36 3.25
CA ASP A 197 2.28 -0.89 2.00
C ASP A 197 0.77 -1.18 2.14
N TYR A 198 0.33 -1.64 3.31
CA TYR A 198 -1.08 -1.82 3.66
C TYR A 198 -1.89 -0.51 3.64
N ALA A 199 -1.34 0.56 4.23
CA ALA A 199 -2.00 1.86 4.24
C ALA A 199 -2.21 2.40 2.82
N ARG A 200 -1.25 2.16 1.92
CA ARG A 200 -1.38 2.53 0.51
C ARG A 200 -2.43 1.69 -0.20
N GLU A 201 -2.37 0.35 -0.07
CA GLU A 201 -3.33 -0.56 -0.69
C GLU A 201 -4.78 -0.26 -0.26
N THR A 202 -4.98 0.06 1.02
CA THR A 202 -6.31 0.28 1.60
C THR A 202 -6.85 1.68 1.33
N TYR A 203 -6.06 2.74 1.54
CA TYR A 203 -6.57 4.11 1.59
C TYR A 203 -6.21 4.97 0.37
N LEU A 204 -5.20 4.61 -0.44
CA LEU A 204 -4.77 5.46 -1.54
C LEU A 204 -5.88 5.66 -2.59
N LYS A 205 -6.56 4.59 -3.00
CA LYS A 205 -7.64 4.66 -3.99
C LYS A 205 -8.83 5.51 -3.50
N PRO A 206 -9.39 5.29 -2.29
CA PRO A 206 -10.41 6.17 -1.73
C PRO A 206 -9.98 7.64 -1.64
N VAL A 207 -8.72 7.92 -1.28
CA VAL A 207 -8.18 9.29 -1.24
C VAL A 207 -8.12 9.91 -2.62
N LEU A 208 -7.68 9.16 -3.64
CA LEU A 208 -7.66 9.63 -5.03
C LEU A 208 -9.07 9.92 -5.54
N ASP A 209 -10.03 9.03 -5.29
CA ASP A 209 -11.42 9.20 -5.69
C ASP A 209 -12.02 10.45 -5.03
N ARG A 210 -11.73 10.67 -3.74
CA ARG A 210 -12.22 11.83 -2.98
C ARG A 210 -11.61 13.16 -3.45
N LEU A 211 -10.30 13.18 -3.70
CA LEU A 211 -9.58 14.35 -4.21
C LEU A 211 -9.81 14.57 -5.72
N GLY A 212 -10.54 13.66 -6.37
CA GLY A 212 -10.73 13.67 -7.82
C GLY A 212 -9.39 13.58 -8.58
N CYS A 213 -8.39 12.89 -8.03
CA CYS A 213 -7.05 12.83 -8.60
C CYS A 213 -6.81 11.51 -9.36
N LYS A 214 -5.93 11.55 -10.36
CA LYS A 214 -5.49 10.41 -11.16
C LYS A 214 -3.96 10.29 -11.16
N PRO A 215 -3.42 9.08 -11.20
CA PRO A 215 -1.98 8.86 -11.28
C PRO A 215 -1.44 9.27 -12.66
N THR A 216 -0.18 9.71 -12.70
CA THR A 216 0.56 10.04 -13.93
C THR A 216 1.83 9.20 -14.04
N ALA A 217 2.38 9.07 -15.25
CA ALA A 217 3.64 8.35 -15.53
C ALA A 217 4.82 8.82 -14.66
N SER A 218 4.76 10.05 -14.14
CA SER A 218 5.80 10.64 -13.32
C SER A 218 5.75 10.24 -11.84
N GLY A 219 4.73 9.46 -11.43
CA GLY A 219 4.49 9.09 -10.03
C GLY A 219 3.77 10.16 -9.21
N ASN A 220 3.31 11.24 -9.85
CA ASN A 220 2.47 12.27 -9.24
C ASN A 220 0.98 11.97 -9.47
N PHE A 221 0.16 12.33 -8.51
CA PHE A 221 -1.29 12.36 -8.59
C PHE A 221 -1.74 13.78 -8.94
N VAL A 222 -2.54 13.91 -10.01
CA VAL A 222 -2.99 15.20 -10.53
C VAL A 222 -4.52 15.24 -10.63
N PRO A 223 -5.16 16.41 -10.58
CA PRO A 223 -6.61 16.49 -10.72
C PRO A 223 -7.09 15.90 -12.03
N SER A 224 -8.21 15.16 -11.98
CA SER A 224 -8.79 14.47 -13.14
C SER A 224 -9.21 15.42 -14.25
N ASP A 225 -9.55 16.66 -13.88
CA ASP A 225 -10.01 17.70 -14.79
C ASP A 225 -8.86 18.42 -15.50
N ALA A 226 -7.61 18.15 -15.11
CA ALA A 226 -6.42 18.75 -15.71
C ALA A 226 -6.10 18.21 -17.13
N GLY A 227 -6.99 17.39 -17.71
CA GLY A 227 -6.81 16.77 -19.03
C GLY A 227 -5.69 15.72 -19.10
N ALA A 228 -5.14 15.32 -17.94
CA ALA A 228 -4.10 14.30 -17.86
C ALA A 228 -4.71 12.90 -17.99
N ILE A 229 -4.07 12.06 -18.80
CA ILE A 229 -4.45 10.65 -18.94
C ILE A 229 -4.00 9.91 -17.68
N ALA A 230 -4.92 9.16 -17.06
CA ALA A 230 -4.58 8.28 -15.94
C ALA A 230 -3.56 7.24 -16.40
N ASP A 231 -2.41 7.20 -15.74
CA ASP A 231 -1.36 6.23 -16.00
C ASP A 231 -1.07 5.42 -14.74
N LEU A 232 -1.44 4.13 -14.80
CA LEU A 232 -1.37 3.21 -13.68
C LEU A 232 0.07 2.92 -13.24
N ARG A 233 1.06 3.20 -14.10
CA ARG A 233 2.48 3.10 -13.73
C ARG A 233 2.88 4.09 -12.64
N GLY A 234 2.09 5.13 -12.45
CA GLY A 234 2.26 6.08 -11.34
C GLY A 234 1.79 5.55 -9.99
N LEU A 235 1.02 4.45 -9.96
CA LEU A 235 0.58 3.83 -8.70
C LEU A 235 1.70 2.97 -8.10
N PRO A 236 1.79 2.90 -6.76
CA PRO A 236 2.57 1.84 -6.10
C PRO A 236 2.10 0.47 -6.56
N TYR A 237 3.03 -0.48 -6.72
CA TYR A 237 2.72 -1.83 -7.20
C TYR A 237 1.67 -2.54 -6.33
N GLU A 238 1.70 -2.29 -5.02
CA GLU A 238 0.78 -2.87 -4.04
C GLU A 238 -0.66 -2.38 -4.24
N CYS A 239 -0.86 -1.28 -4.96
CA CYS A 239 -2.17 -0.72 -5.28
C CYS A 239 -2.67 -1.12 -6.69
N MET A 240 -1.89 -1.91 -7.43
CA MET A 240 -2.23 -2.34 -8.78
C MET A 240 -2.89 -3.72 -8.74
N SER A 241 -4.06 -3.86 -9.38
CA SER A 241 -4.62 -5.19 -9.65
C SER A 241 -3.78 -5.92 -10.70
N ASP A 242 -3.93 -7.25 -10.79
CA ASP A 242 -3.28 -8.05 -11.84
C ASP A 242 -3.60 -7.53 -13.26
N GLU A 243 -4.80 -6.99 -13.46
CA GLU A 243 -5.22 -6.37 -14.72
C GLU A 243 -4.50 -5.02 -14.97
N ASP A 244 -4.39 -4.18 -13.93
CA ASP A 244 -3.64 -2.92 -14.01
C ASP A 244 -2.16 -3.15 -14.33
N VAL A 245 -1.55 -4.19 -13.74
CA VAL A 245 -0.17 -4.61 -14.03
C VAL A 245 -0.03 -5.02 -15.49
N VAL A 246 -0.97 -5.82 -15.99
CA VAL A 246 -0.98 -6.27 -17.39
C VAL A 246 -1.10 -5.07 -18.33
N ASP A 247 -2.00 -4.13 -18.07
CA ASP A 247 -2.21 -2.96 -18.92
C ASP A 247 -1.03 -1.98 -18.85
N ALA A 248 -0.40 -1.80 -17.70
CA ALA A 248 0.82 -1.02 -17.55
C ALA A 248 1.99 -1.61 -18.38
N ILE A 249 2.14 -2.94 -18.38
CA ILE A 249 3.15 -3.62 -19.20
C ILE A 249 2.82 -3.46 -20.70
N LYS A 250 1.55 -3.60 -21.11
CA LYS A 250 1.12 -3.37 -22.51
C LYS A 250 1.43 -1.93 -22.96
N ALA A 251 1.10 -0.93 -22.14
CA ALA A 251 1.33 0.48 -22.44
C ALA A 251 2.83 0.78 -22.59
N ALA A 252 3.66 0.28 -21.69
CA ALA A 252 5.11 0.42 -21.78
C ALA A 252 5.69 -0.26 -23.04
N ALA A 253 5.17 -1.44 -23.43
CA ALA A 253 5.60 -2.11 -24.65
C ALA A 253 5.18 -1.36 -25.94
N LEU A 254 4.03 -0.68 -25.92
CA LEU A 254 3.55 0.16 -27.02
C LEU A 254 4.42 1.42 -27.18
N GLU A 255 4.75 2.08 -26.07
CA GLU A 255 5.65 3.24 -26.09
C GLU A 255 7.07 2.87 -26.55
N ASP A 256 7.59 1.72 -26.11
CA ASP A 256 8.92 1.24 -26.51
C ASP A 256 8.99 0.98 -28.02
N ARG A 257 7.92 0.41 -28.60
CA ARG A 257 7.77 0.21 -30.05
C ARG A 257 7.85 1.53 -30.82
N ASP A 258 7.17 2.57 -30.35
CA ASP A 258 7.11 3.87 -31.04
C ASP A 258 8.32 4.76 -30.75
N SER A 259 9.08 4.44 -29.71
CA SER A 259 10.38 5.06 -29.46
C SER A 259 11.32 4.77 -30.65
N ARG A 260 11.97 5.80 -31.20
CA ARG A 260 12.87 5.68 -32.38
C ARG A 260 14.11 4.78 -32.14
N ARG A 261 14.21 4.15 -30.96
CA ARG A 261 15.28 3.25 -30.55
C ARG A 261 14.96 1.81 -30.93
N ARG A 262 15.02 1.48 -32.23
CA ARG A 262 15.39 0.19 -32.89
C ARG A 262 15.33 -1.18 -32.15
N GLN A 263 14.68 -1.36 -31.03
CA GLN A 263 14.50 -2.65 -30.36
C GLN A 263 13.01 -2.97 -30.40
N GLN A 264 12.62 -3.80 -31.37
CA GLN A 264 11.28 -4.41 -31.42
C GLN A 264 11.05 -5.40 -30.27
N ARG A 265 11.89 -5.38 -29.22
CA ARG A 265 11.98 -6.41 -28.20
C ARG A 265 11.89 -5.76 -26.83
N PHE A 266 10.69 -5.81 -26.28
CA PHE A 266 10.42 -5.34 -24.94
C PHE A 266 10.72 -6.46 -23.94
N THR A 267 11.75 -6.32 -23.11
CA THR A 267 12.24 -7.42 -22.26
C THR A 267 11.56 -7.46 -20.88
N ALA A 268 11.74 -8.57 -20.15
CA ALA A 268 11.29 -8.67 -18.77
C ALA A 268 11.94 -7.63 -17.84
N THR A 269 13.13 -7.14 -18.18
CA THR A 269 13.76 -6.04 -17.43
C THR A 269 13.05 -4.71 -17.71
N ASP A 270 12.65 -4.44 -18.95
CA ASP A 270 11.94 -3.22 -19.31
C ASP A 270 10.55 -3.18 -18.66
N ALA A 271 9.83 -4.30 -18.72
CA ALA A 271 8.55 -4.47 -18.03
C ALA A 271 8.66 -4.27 -16.51
N LYS A 272 9.72 -4.81 -15.89
CA LYS A 272 9.98 -4.61 -14.46
C LYS A 272 10.30 -3.14 -14.13
N ASN A 273 11.05 -2.46 -15.00
CA ASN A 273 11.38 -1.04 -14.81
C ASN A 273 10.14 -0.15 -14.96
N ALA A 274 9.22 -0.50 -15.87
CA ALA A 274 7.95 0.20 -16.04
C ALA A 274 7.03 0.10 -14.81
N LEU A 275 7.23 -0.91 -13.97
CA LEU A 275 6.50 -1.13 -12.71
C LEU A 275 7.32 -0.71 -11.47
N GLY A 276 8.26 0.22 -11.63
CA GLY A 276 9.05 0.76 -10.51
C GLY A 276 10.03 -0.23 -9.88
N GLY A 277 10.42 -1.30 -10.58
CA GLY A 277 11.39 -2.28 -10.09
C GLY A 277 10.80 -3.42 -9.25
N ARG A 278 9.47 -3.51 -9.17
CA ARG A 278 8.69 -4.65 -8.64
C ARG A 278 7.75 -5.13 -9.76
N PRO A 279 7.26 -6.38 -9.80
CA PRO A 279 7.57 -7.53 -8.96
C PRO A 279 8.88 -8.24 -9.41
N ARG A 280 9.12 -9.49 -8.97
CA ARG A 280 10.27 -10.30 -9.42
C ARG A 280 10.18 -10.59 -10.92
N LYS A 281 11.33 -10.76 -11.58
CA LYS A 281 11.40 -11.01 -13.04
C LYS A 281 10.56 -12.22 -13.48
N ASP A 282 10.48 -13.27 -12.68
CA ASP A 282 9.67 -14.46 -12.98
C ASP A 282 8.17 -14.15 -13.01
N THR A 283 7.69 -13.31 -12.10
CA THR A 283 6.30 -12.85 -12.07
C THR A 283 5.98 -11.99 -13.29
N VAL A 284 6.87 -11.04 -13.61
CA VAL A 284 6.76 -10.19 -14.82
C VAL A 284 6.72 -11.06 -16.08
N ARG A 285 7.54 -12.11 -16.15
CA ARG A 285 7.55 -13.06 -17.28
C ARG A 285 6.20 -13.75 -17.45
N ARG A 286 5.55 -14.17 -16.36
CA ARG A 286 4.22 -14.78 -16.41
C ARG A 286 3.16 -13.81 -16.95
N HIS A 287 3.21 -12.53 -16.56
CA HIS A 287 2.32 -11.51 -17.13
C HIS A 287 2.64 -11.23 -18.61
N MET A 288 3.92 -11.20 -19.01
CA MET A 288 4.30 -11.06 -20.42
C MET A 288 3.84 -12.25 -21.27
N GLU A 289 3.90 -13.47 -20.73
CA GLU A 289 3.37 -14.66 -21.40
C GLU A 289 1.86 -14.57 -21.57
N GLN A 290 1.14 -14.09 -20.55
CA GLN A 290 -0.29 -13.83 -20.62
C GLN A 290 -0.62 -12.76 -21.68
N ILE A 291 0.14 -11.66 -21.73
CA ILE A 291 0.00 -10.61 -22.75
C ILE A 291 0.27 -11.17 -24.15
N GLY A 292 1.25 -12.06 -24.31
CA GLY A 292 1.52 -12.72 -25.58
C GLY A 292 0.39 -13.60 -26.11
N ARG A 293 -0.66 -13.86 -25.32
CA ARG A 293 -1.89 -14.55 -25.76
C ARG A 293 -2.97 -13.58 -26.23
N THR A 294 -2.74 -12.27 -26.12
CA THR A 294 -3.66 -11.22 -26.56
C THR A 294 -3.31 -10.75 -27.98
N GLU A 295 -4.30 -10.25 -28.71
CA GLU A 295 -4.12 -9.90 -30.11
C GLU A 295 -3.07 -8.80 -30.30
N GLY A 296 -2.23 -9.02 -31.30
CA GLY A 296 -1.17 -8.09 -31.69
C GLY A 296 0.01 -8.00 -30.71
N PHE A 297 0.04 -8.76 -29.62
CA PHE A 297 1.25 -9.00 -28.83
C PHE A 297 1.77 -10.41 -29.09
N THR A 298 3.08 -10.59 -29.13
CA THR A 298 3.69 -11.92 -29.25
C THR A 298 4.81 -12.05 -28.23
N TYR A 299 4.67 -13.06 -27.37
CA TYR A 299 5.69 -13.41 -26.40
C TYR A 299 6.66 -14.43 -27.00
N HIS A 300 7.95 -14.14 -26.91
CA HIS A 300 9.03 -15.04 -27.32
C HIS A 300 9.71 -15.55 -26.07
N GLU A 301 9.59 -16.85 -25.84
CA GLU A 301 10.27 -17.50 -24.73
C GLU A 301 11.78 -17.47 -25.02
N GLY A 302 12.52 -16.76 -24.16
CA GLY A 302 13.98 -16.76 -24.17
C GLY A 302 14.55 -18.14 -23.85
N GLY A 303 15.82 -18.36 -24.16
CA GLY A 303 16.53 -19.59 -23.83
C GLY A 303 16.83 -19.71 -22.33
N ARG A 304 18.12 -19.77 -21.96
CA ARG A 304 18.53 -20.07 -20.58
C ARG A 304 18.60 -18.84 -19.67
N SER A 305 18.53 -17.63 -20.22
CA SER A 305 18.59 -16.39 -19.45
C SER A 305 17.22 -15.73 -19.33
N ILE A 306 16.91 -15.21 -18.15
CA ILE A 306 15.63 -14.52 -17.85
C ILE A 306 15.46 -13.26 -18.73
N ASP A 307 16.56 -12.65 -19.18
CA ASP A 307 16.54 -11.47 -20.05
C ASP A 307 16.49 -11.81 -21.55
N GLU A 308 16.46 -13.09 -21.92
CA GLU A 308 16.25 -13.51 -23.32
C GLU A 308 14.77 -13.55 -23.70
N ALA A 309 13.85 -13.54 -22.72
CA ALA A 309 12.42 -13.48 -22.98
C ALA A 309 12.00 -12.04 -23.31
N TYR A 310 11.25 -11.88 -24.40
CA TYR A 310 10.79 -10.57 -24.85
C TYR A 310 9.40 -10.61 -25.48
N LEU A 311 8.72 -9.48 -25.40
CA LEU A 311 7.47 -9.20 -26.07
C LEU A 311 7.75 -8.42 -27.35
N THR A 312 7.03 -8.75 -28.43
CA THR A 312 7.00 -7.95 -29.65
C THR A 312 5.58 -7.47 -29.89
N VAL A 313 5.43 -6.20 -30.28
CA VAL A 313 4.14 -5.58 -30.57
C VAL A 313 3.96 -5.48 -32.09
N SER A 314 2.88 -6.05 -32.61
CA SER A 314 2.54 -6.02 -34.03
C SER A 314 1.92 -4.67 -34.42
N GLY A 315 1.98 -4.35 -35.72
CA GLY A 315 1.35 -3.16 -36.30
C GLY A 315 -0.14 -3.07 -36.02
N ASP A 316 -0.81 -4.22 -35.98
CA ASP A 316 -2.27 -4.36 -35.99
C ASP A 316 -2.91 -4.15 -34.61
N VAL A 317 -2.12 -3.96 -33.54
CA VAL A 317 -2.63 -3.65 -32.19
C VAL A 317 -3.49 -2.38 -32.15
N LEU A 318 -3.25 -1.44 -33.07
CA LEU A 318 -4.04 -0.21 -33.19
C LEU A 318 -5.46 -0.45 -33.75
N HIS A 319 -5.72 -1.65 -34.27
CA HIS A 319 -7.02 -2.08 -34.79
C HIS A 319 -7.64 -3.21 -33.96
N ALA A 320 -6.92 -3.71 -32.95
CA ALA A 320 -7.40 -4.73 -32.05
C ALA A 320 -8.46 -4.14 -31.12
N ASP A 321 -9.45 -4.98 -30.82
CA ASP A 321 -10.70 -4.70 -30.11
C ASP A 321 -10.52 -3.95 -28.77
N TRP A 322 -11.64 -3.51 -28.18
CA TRP A 322 -11.77 -2.86 -26.85
C TRP A 322 -10.84 -3.39 -25.72
N ALA A 323 -10.33 -4.62 -25.84
CA ALA A 323 -9.37 -5.28 -24.94
C ALA A 323 -8.01 -4.56 -24.74
N HIS A 324 -7.69 -3.56 -25.57
CA HIS A 324 -6.44 -2.77 -25.46
C HIS A 324 -6.66 -1.28 -25.23
N ASP A 325 -7.90 -0.82 -25.13
CA ASP A 325 -8.26 0.60 -25.09
C ASP A 325 -7.54 1.35 -23.96
N ARG A 326 -7.54 0.79 -22.74
CA ARG A 326 -6.89 1.39 -21.57
C ARG A 326 -5.37 1.53 -21.75
N ALA A 327 -4.71 0.50 -22.28
CA ALA A 327 -3.27 0.51 -22.54
C ALA A 327 -2.89 1.46 -23.70
N LEU A 328 -3.72 1.55 -24.74
CA LEU A 328 -3.54 2.47 -25.86
C LEU A 328 -3.75 3.93 -25.43
N LYS A 329 -4.75 4.21 -24.59
CA LYS A 329 -4.94 5.53 -23.97
C LYS A 329 -3.73 5.91 -23.12
N MET A 330 -3.25 5.01 -22.25
CA MET A 330 -2.04 5.24 -21.43
C MET A 330 -0.79 5.53 -22.28
N ALA A 331 -0.61 4.83 -23.39
CA ALA A 331 0.50 5.05 -24.32
C ALA A 331 0.34 6.31 -25.20
N GLY A 332 -0.79 7.03 -25.08
CA GLY A 332 -1.09 8.22 -25.88
C GLY A 332 -1.42 7.94 -27.35
N LEU A 333 -1.87 6.71 -27.67
CA LEU A 333 -2.15 6.25 -29.03
C LEU A 333 -3.65 6.31 -29.40
N LEU A 334 -4.53 6.53 -28.43
CA LEU A 334 -5.95 6.82 -28.64
C LEU A 334 -6.31 8.21 -28.08
N ASP A 335 -7.05 8.98 -28.86
CA ASP A 335 -7.55 10.31 -28.47
C ASP A 335 -8.83 10.16 -27.63
N GLN A 336 -8.94 10.89 -26.52
CA GLN A 336 -10.05 10.71 -25.55
C GLN A 336 -11.41 11.24 -26.04
N GLY A 337 -11.45 11.91 -27.20
CA GLY A 337 -12.65 12.58 -27.72
C GLY A 337 -13.71 11.69 -28.39
N ALA A 338 -13.51 10.36 -28.46
CA ALA A 338 -14.39 9.48 -29.25
C ALA A 338 -15.49 8.75 -28.43
N ASP A 339 -15.54 8.92 -27.10
CA ASP A 339 -16.50 8.20 -26.23
C ASP A 339 -17.72 9.04 -25.82
N ALA A 340 -17.99 10.12 -26.57
CA ALA A 340 -19.21 10.91 -26.44
C ALA A 340 -20.01 10.85 -27.75
N GLY A 341 -20.91 9.87 -27.84
CA GLY A 341 -21.99 9.86 -28.83
C GLY A 341 -21.86 8.80 -29.91
N ASN A 342 -22.00 7.54 -29.54
CA ASN A 342 -22.59 6.55 -30.45
C ASN A 342 -23.89 6.03 -29.83
N ASP A 343 -24.82 6.96 -29.58
CA ASP A 343 -26.24 6.65 -29.51
C ASP A 343 -26.66 6.22 -30.92
N VAL A 344 -26.56 4.91 -31.16
CA VAL A 344 -27.21 4.24 -32.27
C VAL A 344 -28.70 4.19 -31.93
N ASP A 345 -29.39 5.32 -32.14
CA ASP A 345 -30.83 5.29 -32.35
C ASP A 345 -31.07 4.79 -33.78
N ASP A 346 -31.14 3.46 -33.86
CA ASP A 346 -31.62 2.70 -35.02
C ASP A 346 -33.06 3.14 -35.37
N ASP A 347 -33.14 4.03 -36.35
CA ASP A 347 -34.35 4.33 -37.11
C ASP A 347 -34.75 3.12 -37.96
N PHE A 348 -35.64 2.27 -37.44
CA PHE A 348 -36.44 1.34 -38.24
C PHE A 348 -37.87 1.20 -37.66
N GLY A 349 -38.71 2.19 -37.96
CA GLY A 349 -40.14 2.17 -37.69
C GLY A 349 -40.96 2.72 -38.85
N ALA A 350 -41.10 1.91 -39.91
CA ALA A 350 -41.87 2.22 -41.11
C ALA A 350 -43.26 2.81 -40.82
N GLY A 351 -43.50 4.02 -41.35
CA GLY A 351 -44.79 4.72 -41.29
C GLY A 351 -45.04 5.50 -42.57
N VAL A 352 -45.47 4.78 -43.60
CA VAL A 352 -45.95 5.27 -44.90
C VAL A 352 -46.85 6.51 -44.75
N ARG A 353 -46.46 7.64 -45.35
CA ARG A 353 -47.40 8.66 -45.82
C ARG A 353 -47.03 9.08 -47.24
N THR A 354 -47.86 8.59 -48.15
CA THR A 354 -47.98 8.93 -49.57
C THR A 354 -48.02 10.45 -49.81
N PRO A 355 -47.44 10.93 -50.93
CA PRO A 355 -47.72 12.26 -51.44
C PRO A 355 -49.09 12.24 -52.13
N MET A 356 -49.91 13.26 -51.89
CA MET A 356 -51.07 13.50 -52.75
C MET A 356 -50.98 14.92 -53.31
N ASP A 357 -50.93 14.93 -54.63
CA ASP A 357 -50.84 16.07 -55.51
C ASP A 357 -51.96 17.09 -55.33
N ALA A 358 -51.64 18.28 -55.82
CA ALA A 358 -52.47 19.43 -56.11
C ALA A 358 -53.87 19.12 -56.67
N ALA A 359 -54.85 19.95 -56.29
CA ALA A 359 -55.64 20.77 -57.21
C ALA A 359 -56.75 21.55 -56.47
N GLU A 360 -56.90 22.83 -56.86
CA GLU A 360 -58.16 23.61 -56.94
C GLU A 360 -58.93 23.84 -55.61
N GLU A 361 -59.59 24.96 -55.31
CA GLU A 361 -60.36 25.89 -56.13
C GLU A 361 -60.74 27.11 -55.25
N GLU A 362 -60.80 28.30 -55.86
CA GLU A 362 -61.70 29.43 -55.55
C GLU A 362 -62.13 29.77 -54.10
N ARG A 363 -61.61 30.87 -53.53
CA ARG A 363 -62.28 32.19 -53.37
C ARG A 363 -61.56 33.14 -52.43
#